data_AF-A0A429BQ17-F1
#
_entry.id   AF-A0A429BQ17-F1
#
_cell.length_a   1.000
_cell.length_b   1.000
_cell.length_c   1.000
_cell.angle_alpha   90.00
_cell.angle_beta   90.00
_cell.angle_gamma   90.00
#
_symmetry.space_group_name_H-M   'P 1'
#
loop_
_entity.id
_entity.type
_entity.pdbx_description
1 polymer ?
#
loop_
_entity_poly.entity_id
_entity_poly.type
_entity_poly.pdbx_seq_one_letter_code
_entity_poly.pdbx_strand_id
1 'polypeptide(L)'
;MLATRMRTLYYVEAGQPSYQILSREAERVIAEADEEDSNWLRHLPRATACDLISGKSKRTPDWLLVRTLVVVCHRIATKSNLDIAPQEALLREFGQLWRAAKADEEQGLDAYVALHGRDGDVAGGRVGGDVLDPAPGEGASPGTTPSEGRMPGNWGRLGSRRLKLAEEGDAQAAYEMAVLLACEAVALESGGGDPEEVTYWRDMASVWKGRAMGKVPDAAVLRLQGLQLVKAAYALAITYKKAGRAGSKDFFIAAMQAESSVGGLNQMRVAADDVALVDPRDEAWL
;
A
#
# COMPACT_ATOMS: atom_id res chain seq x y z
N MET A 1 9.42 -10.31 -17.34
CA MET A 1 8.66 -11.15 -18.29
C MET A 1 7.16 -11.16 -18.00
N LEU A 2 6.72 -11.45 -16.75
CA LEU A 2 5.30 -11.42 -16.35
C LEU A 2 4.56 -10.13 -16.74
N ALA A 3 5.10 -8.96 -16.39
CA ALA A 3 4.48 -7.66 -16.68
C ALA A 3 4.29 -7.40 -18.19
N THR A 4 5.26 -7.81 -19.01
CA THR A 4 5.17 -7.67 -20.47
C THR A 4 4.07 -8.56 -21.04
N ARG A 5 3.95 -9.81 -20.58
CA ARG A 5 2.88 -10.71 -21.01
C ARG A 5 1.50 -10.23 -20.56
N MET A 6 1.39 -9.70 -19.34
CA MET A 6 0.15 -9.11 -18.82
C MET A 6 -0.32 -7.92 -19.67
N ARG A 7 0.62 -7.09 -20.14
CA ARG A 7 0.33 -6.01 -21.11
C ARG A 7 -0.22 -6.54 -22.42
N THR A 8 0.41 -7.57 -22.99
CA THR A 8 -0.09 -8.17 -24.23
C THR A 8 -1.50 -8.73 -24.06
N LEU A 9 -1.75 -9.45 -22.96
CA LEU A 9 -3.08 -9.96 -22.66
C LEU A 9 -4.12 -8.83 -22.58
N TYR A 10 -3.79 -7.74 -21.89
CA TYR A 10 -4.73 -6.64 -21.68
C TYR A 10 -4.95 -5.76 -22.93
N TYR A 11 -3.89 -5.35 -23.60
CA TYR A 11 -3.96 -4.38 -24.70
C TYR A 11 -4.23 -5.02 -26.07
N VAL A 12 -3.79 -6.27 -26.27
CA VAL A 12 -3.87 -6.94 -27.58
C VAL A 12 -4.98 -7.98 -27.57
N GLU A 13 -4.95 -8.91 -26.63
CA GLU A 13 -5.86 -10.07 -26.64
C GLU A 13 -7.25 -9.74 -26.06
N ALA A 14 -7.32 -8.87 -25.05
CA ALA A 14 -8.58 -8.45 -24.43
C ALA A 14 -9.18 -7.16 -25.02
N GLY A 15 -8.50 -6.51 -25.97
CA GLY A 15 -9.01 -5.31 -26.63
C GLY A 15 -9.05 -4.05 -25.76
N GLN A 16 -8.18 -3.94 -24.75
CA GLN A 16 -8.05 -2.78 -23.88
C GLN A 16 -9.37 -2.36 -23.19
N PRO A 17 -10.00 -3.24 -22.40
CA PRO A 17 -11.23 -2.91 -21.71
C PRO A 17 -11.02 -1.75 -20.74
N SER A 18 -12.02 -0.88 -20.55
CA SER A 18 -11.92 0.16 -19.53
C SER A 18 -11.87 -0.46 -18.13
N TYR A 19 -11.29 0.25 -17.16
CA TYR A 19 -11.26 -0.23 -15.77
C TYR A 19 -12.67 -0.52 -15.21
N GLN A 20 -13.68 0.26 -15.61
CA GLN A 20 -15.06 0.02 -15.19
C GLN A 20 -15.58 -1.33 -15.70
N ILE A 21 -15.21 -1.71 -16.92
CA ILE A 21 -15.56 -3.02 -17.50
C ILE A 21 -14.81 -4.13 -16.76
N LEU A 22 -13.51 -3.96 -16.50
CA LEU A 22 -12.72 -4.90 -15.70
C LEU A 22 -13.31 -5.13 -14.30
N SER A 23 -13.61 -4.06 -13.56
CA SER A 23 -14.13 -4.14 -12.19
C SER A 23 -15.47 -4.87 -12.15
N ARG A 24 -16.38 -4.50 -13.06
CA ARG A 24 -17.70 -5.12 -13.16
C ARG A 24 -17.62 -6.60 -13.52
N GLU A 25 -16.73 -6.96 -14.45
CA GLU A 25 -16.54 -8.36 -14.83
C GLU A 25 -15.79 -9.16 -13.76
N ALA A 26 -14.90 -8.53 -12.98
CA ALA A 26 -14.29 -9.15 -11.81
C ALA A 26 -15.33 -9.49 -10.75
N GLU A 27 -16.22 -8.55 -10.41
CA GLU A 27 -17.33 -8.79 -9.48
C GLU A 27 -18.25 -9.92 -9.96
N ARG A 28 -18.56 -9.98 -11.26
CA ARG A 28 -19.36 -11.06 -11.85
C ARG A 28 -18.68 -12.43 -11.79
N VAL A 29 -17.40 -12.49 -12.15
CA VAL A 29 -16.62 -13.73 -12.10
C VAL A 29 -16.51 -14.25 -10.66
N ILE A 30 -16.35 -13.36 -9.68
CA ILE A 30 -16.31 -13.74 -8.26
C ILE A 30 -17.69 -14.20 -7.78
N ALA A 31 -18.77 -13.52 -8.18
CA ALA A 31 -20.13 -13.87 -7.76
C ALA A 31 -20.65 -15.17 -8.39
N GLU A 32 -20.16 -15.54 -9.57
CA GLU A 32 -20.53 -16.77 -10.29
C GLU A 32 -19.59 -17.95 -10.00
N ALA A 33 -18.53 -17.73 -9.21
CA ALA A 33 -17.59 -18.79 -8.86
C ALA A 33 -18.18 -19.71 -7.78
N ASP A 34 -18.08 -21.02 -7.99
CA ASP A 34 -18.40 -22.01 -6.96
C ASP A 34 -17.48 -21.85 -5.74
N GLU A 35 -17.84 -22.45 -4.58
CA GLU A 35 -17.08 -22.30 -3.32
C GLU A 35 -15.58 -22.62 -3.48
N GLU A 36 -15.25 -23.59 -4.34
CA GLU A 36 -13.87 -23.99 -4.62
C GLU A 36 -13.12 -22.92 -5.44
N ASP A 37 -13.76 -22.31 -6.44
CA ASP A 37 -13.16 -21.27 -7.29
C ASP A 37 -13.12 -19.89 -6.63
N SER A 38 -14.09 -19.59 -5.75
CA SER A 38 -14.11 -18.36 -4.95
C SER A 38 -12.86 -18.21 -4.07
N ASN A 39 -12.28 -19.33 -3.61
CA ASN A 39 -11.03 -19.31 -2.86
C ASN A 39 -9.81 -18.86 -3.68
N TRP A 40 -9.88 -19.00 -5.01
CA TRP A 40 -8.79 -18.67 -5.93
C TRP A 40 -8.93 -17.31 -6.62
N LEU A 41 -10.00 -16.58 -6.29
CA LEU A 41 -10.29 -15.27 -6.87
C LEU A 41 -10.28 -14.19 -5.78
N ARG A 42 -9.87 -12.98 -6.18
CA ARG A 42 -9.78 -11.82 -5.29
C ARG A 42 -10.33 -10.60 -5.99
N HIS A 43 -11.00 -9.74 -5.24
CA HIS A 43 -11.39 -8.43 -5.74
C HIS A 43 -10.16 -7.70 -6.29
N LEU A 44 -10.33 -6.95 -7.39
CA LEU A 44 -9.26 -6.23 -8.07
C LEU A 44 -9.32 -4.73 -7.77
N PRO A 45 -8.55 -4.21 -6.80
CA PRO A 45 -8.47 -2.77 -6.58
C PRO A 45 -7.92 -2.06 -7.82
N ARG A 46 -8.39 -0.83 -8.05
CA ARG A 46 -7.99 -0.02 -9.21
C ARG A 46 -6.48 0.18 -9.32
N ALA A 47 -5.85 0.52 -8.21
CA ALA A 47 -4.39 0.71 -8.15
C ALA A 47 -3.66 -0.57 -8.58
N THR A 48 -4.05 -1.72 -8.03
CA THR A 48 -3.46 -3.03 -8.32
C THR A 48 -3.65 -3.45 -9.77
N ALA A 49 -4.86 -3.29 -10.33
CA ALA A 49 -5.11 -3.58 -11.74
C ALA A 49 -4.22 -2.69 -12.64
N CYS A 50 -4.16 -1.38 -12.35
CA CYS A 50 -3.29 -0.46 -13.08
C CYS A 50 -1.80 -0.81 -12.94
N ASP A 51 -1.33 -1.24 -11.76
CA ASP A 51 0.07 -1.60 -11.53
C ASP A 51 0.44 -2.92 -12.23
N LEU A 52 -0.48 -3.90 -12.23
CA LEU A 52 -0.35 -5.17 -12.97
C LEU A 52 -0.25 -4.93 -14.47
N ILE A 53 -1.16 -4.13 -15.03
CA ILE A 53 -1.21 -3.81 -16.46
C ILE A 53 -0.04 -2.91 -16.86
N SER A 54 0.36 -1.96 -16.01
CA SER A 54 1.45 -1.05 -16.35
C SER A 54 2.83 -1.63 -16.09
N GLY A 55 2.93 -2.78 -15.41
CA GLY A 55 4.21 -3.36 -15.02
C GLY A 55 5.02 -2.48 -14.07
N LYS A 56 4.38 -1.50 -13.43
CA LYS A 56 5.03 -0.53 -12.53
C LYS A 56 5.21 -1.08 -11.10
N SER A 57 4.67 -2.27 -10.83
CA SER A 57 4.86 -2.93 -9.54
C SER A 57 6.34 -3.25 -9.32
N LYS A 58 6.88 -2.77 -8.19
CA LYS A 58 8.26 -3.06 -7.75
C LYS A 58 8.41 -4.46 -7.16
N ARG A 59 7.30 -5.10 -6.78
CA ARG A 59 7.24 -6.45 -6.21
C ARG A 59 6.43 -7.36 -7.11
N THR A 60 6.68 -8.66 -7.03
CA THR A 60 5.82 -9.61 -7.73
C THR A 60 4.44 -9.61 -7.03
N PRO A 61 3.36 -9.28 -7.76
CA PRO A 61 2.01 -9.17 -7.22
C PRO A 61 1.51 -10.51 -6.66
N ASP A 62 0.43 -10.51 -5.87
CA ASP A 62 -0.20 -11.76 -5.42
C ASP A 62 -0.69 -12.59 -6.63
N TRP A 63 -0.44 -13.90 -6.59
CA TRP A 63 -0.93 -14.85 -7.59
C TRP A 63 -2.45 -14.77 -7.77
N LEU A 64 -3.21 -14.61 -6.69
CA LEU A 64 -4.67 -14.56 -6.76
C LEU A 64 -5.17 -13.33 -7.55
N LEU A 65 -4.46 -12.21 -7.43
CA LEU A 65 -4.75 -10.99 -8.19
C LEU A 65 -4.39 -11.15 -9.66
N VAL A 66 -3.24 -11.77 -9.95
CA VAL A 66 -2.83 -12.13 -11.33
C VAL A 66 -3.85 -13.07 -11.97
N ARG A 67 -4.24 -14.13 -11.27
CA ARG A 67 -5.25 -15.11 -11.71
C ARG A 67 -6.58 -14.44 -12.01
N THR A 68 -7.09 -13.61 -11.10
CA THR A 68 -8.37 -12.91 -11.31
C THR A 68 -8.31 -12.04 -12.56
N LEU A 69 -7.22 -11.28 -12.75
CA LEU A 69 -7.07 -10.42 -13.93
C LEU A 69 -7.00 -11.24 -15.23
N VAL A 70 -6.33 -12.39 -15.23
CA VAL A 70 -6.27 -13.30 -16.39
C VAL A 70 -7.66 -13.84 -16.74
N VAL A 71 -8.41 -14.31 -15.76
CA VAL A 71 -9.78 -14.83 -15.97
C VAL A 71 -10.71 -13.76 -16.49
N VAL A 72 -10.64 -12.54 -15.94
CA VAL A 72 -11.46 -11.40 -16.38
C VAL A 72 -11.12 -11.00 -17.81
N CYS A 73 -9.84 -10.87 -18.15
CA CYS A 73 -9.40 -10.56 -19.51
C CYS A 73 -9.84 -11.64 -20.51
N HIS A 74 -9.72 -12.92 -20.14
CA HIS A 74 -10.19 -14.03 -20.95
C HIS A 74 -11.69 -13.91 -21.22
N ARG A 75 -12.50 -13.71 -20.17
CA ARG A 75 -13.95 -13.59 -20.28
C ARG A 75 -14.38 -12.41 -21.15
N ILE A 76 -13.70 -11.28 -21.03
CA ILE A 76 -13.96 -10.09 -21.87
C ILE A 76 -13.64 -10.40 -23.33
N ALA A 77 -12.47 -10.98 -23.62
CA ALA A 77 -12.07 -11.36 -24.97
C ALA A 77 -13.07 -12.33 -25.61
N THR A 78 -13.52 -13.36 -24.87
CA THR A 78 -14.54 -14.32 -25.33
C THR A 78 -15.87 -13.61 -25.63
N LYS A 79 -16.34 -12.72 -24.75
CA LYS A 79 -17.58 -11.94 -24.97
C LYS A 79 -17.48 -11.03 -26.20
N SER A 80 -16.29 -10.56 -26.52
CA SER A 80 -16.00 -9.69 -27.66
C SER A 80 -15.62 -10.46 -28.93
N ASN A 81 -15.70 -11.79 -28.94
CA ASN A 81 -15.28 -12.67 -30.05
C ASN A 81 -13.83 -12.43 -30.52
N LEU A 82 -12.93 -12.07 -29.59
CA LEU A 82 -11.51 -11.97 -29.87
C LEU A 82 -10.87 -13.35 -29.80
N ASP A 83 -9.94 -13.64 -30.71
CA ASP A 83 -9.17 -14.88 -30.71
C ASP A 83 -8.22 -14.86 -29.50
N ILE A 84 -8.47 -15.75 -28.54
CA ILE A 84 -7.73 -15.83 -27.29
C ILE A 84 -7.49 -17.28 -26.92
N ALA A 85 -6.30 -17.55 -26.36
CA ALA A 85 -5.95 -18.88 -25.88
C ALA A 85 -6.93 -19.36 -24.78
N PRO A 86 -7.18 -20.67 -24.66
CA PRO A 86 -8.04 -21.21 -23.61
C PRO A 86 -7.61 -20.77 -22.22
N GLN A 87 -8.58 -20.49 -21.34
CA GLN A 87 -8.34 -20.01 -19.98
C GLN A 87 -7.30 -20.85 -19.20
N GLU A 88 -7.40 -22.17 -19.26
CA GLU A 88 -6.45 -23.07 -18.56
C GLU A 88 -5.02 -22.92 -19.05
N ALA A 89 -4.83 -22.71 -20.36
CA ALA A 89 -3.51 -22.50 -20.96
C ALA A 89 -2.91 -21.17 -20.48
N LEU A 90 -3.73 -20.10 -20.45
CA LEU A 90 -3.32 -18.81 -19.92
C LEU A 90 -2.96 -18.89 -18.43
N LEU A 91 -3.79 -19.54 -17.61
CA LEU A 91 -3.51 -19.69 -16.18
C LEU A 91 -2.21 -20.48 -15.93
N ARG A 92 -1.95 -21.52 -16.72
CA ARG A 92 -0.69 -22.28 -16.64
C ARG A 92 0.51 -21.42 -17.01
N GLU A 93 0.42 -20.67 -18.11
CA GLU A 93 1.48 -19.76 -18.59
C GLU A 93 1.78 -18.67 -17.54
N PHE A 94 0.75 -17.94 -17.11
CA PHE A 94 0.91 -16.88 -16.12
C PHE A 94 1.38 -17.41 -14.76
N GLY A 95 0.97 -18.62 -14.38
CA GLY A 95 1.45 -19.28 -13.15
C GLY A 95 2.92 -19.66 -13.21
N GLN A 96 3.45 -20.03 -14.39
CA GLN A 96 4.88 -20.25 -14.58
C GLN A 96 5.66 -18.93 -14.54
N LEU A 97 5.16 -17.91 -15.24
CA LEU A 97 5.78 -16.58 -15.27
C LEU A 97 5.79 -15.92 -13.88
N TRP A 98 4.75 -16.13 -13.08
CA TRP A 98 4.65 -15.64 -11.72
C TRP A 98 5.64 -16.35 -10.79
N ARG A 99 5.73 -17.68 -10.86
CA ARG A 99 6.71 -18.45 -10.07
C ARG A 99 8.15 -18.09 -10.43
N ALA A 100 8.44 -17.91 -11.72
CA ALA A 100 9.76 -17.44 -12.17
C ALA A 100 10.06 -16.04 -11.62
N ALA A 101 9.12 -15.10 -11.70
CA ALA A 101 9.28 -13.76 -11.14
C ALA A 101 9.48 -13.76 -9.62
N LYS A 102 8.81 -14.65 -8.89
CA LYS A 102 9.00 -14.84 -7.45
C LYS A 102 10.37 -15.42 -7.11
N ALA A 103 10.83 -16.43 -7.85
CA ALA A 103 12.15 -17.01 -7.65
C ALA A 103 13.27 -15.99 -7.91
N ASP A 104 13.14 -15.15 -8.94
CA ASP A 104 14.09 -14.06 -9.23
C ASP A 104 14.09 -12.99 -8.11
N GLU A 105 12.93 -12.68 -7.54
CA GLU A 105 12.79 -11.74 -6.41
C GLU A 105 13.45 -12.29 -5.13
N GLU A 106 13.30 -13.58 -4.84
CA GLU A 106 13.93 -14.26 -3.70
C GLU A 106 15.45 -14.40 -3.87
N GLN A 107 15.92 -14.80 -5.06
CA GLN A 107 17.36 -14.86 -5.35
C GLN A 107 18.04 -13.48 -5.30
N GLY A 108 17.35 -12.42 -5.71
CA GLY A 108 17.83 -11.05 -5.57
C GLY A 108 17.92 -10.59 -4.11
N LEU A 109 17.04 -11.09 -3.24
CA LEU A 109 17.10 -10.85 -1.79
C LEU A 109 18.26 -11.62 -1.15
N ASP A 110 18.44 -12.89 -1.51
CA ASP A 110 19.54 -13.73 -1.01
C ASP A 110 20.91 -13.21 -1.46
N ALA A 111 21.03 -12.74 -2.71
CA ALA A 111 22.25 -12.10 -3.18
C ALA A 111 22.54 -10.77 -2.45
N TYR A 112 21.51 -10.01 -2.08
CA TYR A 112 21.64 -8.77 -1.29
C TYR A 112 22.06 -9.06 0.16
N VAL A 113 21.51 -10.10 0.79
CA VAL A 113 21.90 -10.57 2.12
C VAL A 113 23.32 -11.15 2.11
N ALA A 114 23.71 -11.88 1.06
CA ALA A 114 25.07 -12.39 0.89
C ALA A 114 26.11 -11.28 0.65
N LEU A 115 25.72 -10.15 0.02
CA LEU A 115 26.62 -9.01 -0.21
C LEU A 115 26.77 -8.07 1.01
N HIS A 116 25.78 -8.05 1.92
CA HIS A 116 25.71 -7.10 3.04
C HIS A 116 25.71 -7.75 4.43
N GLY A 117 25.78 -9.08 4.51
CA GLY A 117 25.80 -9.82 5.77
C GLY A 117 27.10 -10.60 5.98
N ARG A 118 28.23 -9.91 6.18
CA ARG A 118 29.38 -10.50 6.89
C ARG A 118 30.35 -9.45 7.41
N ASP A 119 30.03 -8.87 8.56
CA ASP A 119 31.02 -8.45 9.56
C ASP A 119 30.35 -8.52 10.94
N GLY A 120 30.78 -9.51 11.73
CA GLY A 120 30.22 -9.81 13.05
C GLY A 120 30.23 -11.30 13.39
N ASP A 121 31.43 -11.89 13.49
CA ASP A 121 31.70 -13.24 13.99
C ASP A 121 31.07 -13.50 15.38
N VAL A 122 30.32 -14.60 15.54
CA VAL A 122 30.68 -15.67 16.50
C VAL A 122 30.33 -17.02 15.87
N ALA A 123 31.36 -17.87 15.83
CA ALA A 123 31.38 -19.23 15.35
C ALA A 123 30.36 -20.17 16.01
N GLY A 124 29.85 -21.13 15.23
CA GLY A 124 29.08 -22.27 15.70
C GLY A 124 28.52 -23.12 14.56
N GLY A 125 29.38 -23.56 13.64
CA GLY A 125 28.99 -24.48 12.58
C GLY A 125 28.85 -25.93 13.05
N ARG A 126 27.85 -26.64 12.50
CA ARG A 126 27.86 -28.02 11.96
C ARG A 126 26.42 -28.57 11.99
N VAL A 127 25.83 -28.86 10.83
CA VAL A 127 25.76 -30.20 10.21
C VAL A 127 25.02 -31.22 11.08
N GLY A 128 23.80 -31.54 10.66
CA GLY A 128 23.31 -32.90 10.45
C GLY A 128 23.08 -33.81 11.67
N GLY A 129 21.83 -34.26 11.82
CA GLY A 129 21.51 -35.56 12.42
C GLY A 129 20.81 -35.50 13.77
N ASP A 130 19.50 -35.73 13.74
CA ASP A 130 18.75 -36.63 14.63
C ASP A 130 18.94 -36.49 16.15
N VAL A 131 18.00 -35.85 16.85
CA VAL A 131 17.64 -36.12 18.26
C VAL A 131 16.26 -35.47 18.56
N LEU A 132 15.26 -36.36 18.74
CA LEU A 132 14.08 -36.31 19.62
C LEU A 132 13.01 -35.21 19.46
N ASP A 133 11.78 -35.67 19.19
CA ASP A 133 10.52 -34.97 19.45
C ASP A 133 10.50 -34.32 20.85
N PRO A 134 10.12 -33.04 20.98
CA PRO A 134 9.71 -32.51 22.27
C PRO A 134 8.28 -32.95 22.61
N ALA A 135 8.13 -33.47 23.82
CA ALA A 135 6.90 -33.94 24.44
C ALA A 135 5.79 -32.86 24.48
N PRO A 136 4.50 -33.25 24.56
CA PRO A 136 3.40 -32.29 24.59
C PRO A 136 3.38 -31.57 25.94
N GLY A 137 3.84 -30.31 25.98
CA GLY A 137 3.79 -29.52 27.20
C GLY A 137 4.67 -28.27 27.28
N GLU A 138 5.61 -28.05 26.37
CA GLU A 138 6.43 -26.83 26.41
C GLU A 138 5.83 -25.73 25.54
N GLY A 139 5.24 -24.73 26.22
CA GLY A 139 4.64 -23.58 25.60
C GLY A 139 5.63 -22.83 24.71
N ALA A 140 5.19 -22.54 23.48
CA ALA A 140 5.85 -21.59 22.61
C ALA A 140 6.00 -20.26 23.36
N SER A 141 7.25 -19.93 23.72
CA SER A 141 7.56 -18.56 24.10
C SER A 141 7.24 -17.66 22.89
N PRO A 142 6.42 -16.62 23.06
CA PRO A 142 6.17 -15.68 21.99
C PRO A 142 7.48 -14.93 21.75
N GLY A 143 8.07 -15.17 20.59
CA GLY A 143 9.21 -14.41 20.10
C GLY A 143 8.78 -12.98 19.80
N THR A 144 8.69 -12.16 20.84
CA THR A 144 8.56 -10.71 20.75
C THR A 144 9.91 -10.13 20.36
N THR A 145 10.02 -9.64 19.13
CA THR A 145 10.80 -8.43 18.85
C THR A 145 9.85 -7.40 18.26
N PRO A 146 9.78 -6.18 18.81
CA PRO A 146 8.77 -5.20 18.43
C PRO A 146 9.09 -4.57 17.08
N SER A 147 8.03 -4.38 16.29
CA SER A 147 7.96 -3.67 15.01
C SER A 147 8.16 -2.15 15.18
N GLU A 148 9.24 -1.73 15.84
CA GLU A 148 9.63 -0.32 15.92
C GLU A 148 10.14 0.17 14.56
N GLY A 149 9.44 1.14 13.96
CA GLY A 149 9.99 1.97 12.89
C GLY A 149 9.65 1.59 11.45
N ARG A 150 8.76 0.63 11.20
CA ARG A 150 8.30 0.41 9.81
C ARG A 150 7.30 1.50 9.43
N MET A 151 7.59 2.32 8.43
CA MET A 151 6.59 3.22 7.87
C MET A 151 5.44 2.43 7.23
N PRO A 152 4.17 2.89 7.33
CA PRO A 152 3.09 2.37 6.53
C PRO A 152 3.48 2.34 5.05
N GLY A 153 3.19 1.23 4.37
CA GLY A 153 3.66 0.96 3.00
C GLY A 153 3.25 2.00 1.96
N ASN A 154 2.25 2.82 2.28
CA ASN A 154 1.65 3.85 1.44
C ASN A 154 2.60 5.02 1.14
N TRP A 155 3.59 5.28 2.01
CA TRP A 155 4.46 6.46 1.91
C TRP A 155 5.83 6.19 1.26
N GLY A 156 6.12 4.93 0.94
CA GLY A 156 7.23 4.50 0.10
C GLY A 156 8.59 5.14 0.44
N ARG A 157 9.33 5.56 -0.59
CA ARG A 157 10.69 6.13 -0.46
C ARG A 157 10.71 7.49 0.24
N LEU A 158 9.64 8.27 0.14
CA LEU A 158 9.54 9.56 0.83
C LEU A 158 9.45 9.35 2.34
N GLY A 159 8.53 8.49 2.77
CA GLY A 159 8.36 8.11 4.19
C GLY A 159 9.65 7.57 4.79
N SER A 160 10.33 6.63 4.12
CA SER A 160 11.62 6.10 4.62
C SER A 160 12.71 7.16 4.72
N ARG A 161 12.80 8.07 3.75
CA ARG A 161 13.80 9.15 3.78
C ARG A 161 13.52 10.15 4.89
N ARG A 162 12.24 10.51 5.11
CA ARG A 162 11.84 11.43 6.18
C ARG A 162 11.96 10.81 7.55
N LEU A 163 11.65 9.53 7.68
CA LEU A 163 11.90 8.79 8.92
C LEU A 163 13.39 8.83 9.28
N LYS A 164 14.27 8.51 8.33
CA LYS A 164 15.73 8.56 8.56
C LYS A 164 16.20 9.94 9.00
N LEU A 165 15.77 11.00 8.30
CA LEU A 165 16.13 12.37 8.67
C LEU A 165 15.58 12.76 10.06
N ALA A 166 14.38 12.31 10.40
CA ALA A 166 13.76 12.57 11.69
C ALA A 166 14.48 11.81 12.82
N GLU A 167 14.95 10.58 12.57
CA GLU A 167 15.80 9.80 13.46
C GLU A 167 17.17 10.47 13.66
N GLU A 168 17.72 11.08 12.62
CA GLU A 168 18.94 11.91 12.67
C GLU A 168 18.74 13.26 13.39
N GLY A 169 17.51 13.56 13.83
CA GLY A 169 17.18 14.73 14.66
C GLY A 169 16.67 15.96 13.88
N ASP A 170 16.38 15.83 12.58
CA ASP A 170 15.74 16.88 11.80
C ASP A 170 14.30 17.11 12.30
N ALA A 171 14.08 18.28 12.90
CA ALA A 171 12.78 18.65 13.45
C ALA A 171 11.69 18.86 12.40
N GLN A 172 12.06 19.33 11.20
CA GLN A 172 11.12 19.48 10.10
C GLN A 172 10.69 18.11 9.58
N ALA A 173 11.63 17.17 9.46
CA ALA A 173 11.31 15.80 9.11
C ALA A 173 10.43 15.14 10.19
N ALA A 174 10.69 15.36 11.48
CA ALA A 174 9.83 14.88 12.56
C ALA A 174 8.40 15.43 12.48
N TYR A 175 8.22 16.72 12.13
CA TYR A 175 6.89 17.31 11.91
C TYR A 175 6.18 16.66 10.71
N GLU A 176 6.87 16.49 9.60
CA GLU A 176 6.33 15.84 8.40
C GLU A 176 5.90 14.38 8.68
N MET A 177 6.70 13.65 9.47
CA MET A 177 6.37 12.30 9.91
C MET A 177 5.13 12.26 10.79
N ALA A 178 4.99 13.22 11.72
CA ALA A 178 3.80 13.32 12.56
C ALA A 178 2.52 13.52 11.73
N VAL A 179 2.58 14.33 10.68
CA VAL A 179 1.44 14.57 9.78
C VAL A 179 1.10 13.31 8.97
N LEU A 180 2.09 12.66 8.35
CA LEU A 180 1.85 11.45 7.54
C LEU A 180 1.27 10.30 8.36
N LEU A 181 1.81 10.05 9.54
CA LEU A 181 1.33 8.97 10.42
C LEU A 181 -0.08 9.25 10.97
N ALA A 182 -0.38 10.51 11.29
CA ALA A 182 -1.74 10.90 11.69
C ALA A 182 -2.75 10.73 10.54
N CYS A 183 -2.38 11.06 9.30
CA CYS A 183 -3.22 10.81 8.13
C CYS A 183 -3.46 9.32 7.88
N GLU A 184 -2.44 8.46 8.10
CA GLU A 184 -2.60 7.02 7.98
C GLU A 184 -3.56 6.46 9.05
N ALA A 185 -3.40 6.85 10.31
CA ALA A 185 -4.30 6.42 11.40
C ALA A 185 -5.76 6.75 11.07
N VAL A 186 -5.99 7.94 10.51
CA VAL A 186 -7.31 8.40 10.07
C VAL A 186 -7.84 7.60 8.88
N ALA A 187 -6.98 7.25 7.91
CA ALA A 187 -7.36 6.42 6.77
C ALA A 187 -7.76 5.01 7.19
N LEU A 188 -6.99 4.41 8.11
CA LEU A 188 -7.28 3.09 8.67
C LEU A 188 -8.59 3.11 9.46
N GLU A 189 -8.79 4.12 10.32
CA GLU A 189 -10.02 4.28 11.10
C GLU A 189 -11.27 4.41 10.21
N SER A 190 -11.17 5.19 9.13
CA SER A 190 -12.27 5.38 8.17
C SER A 190 -12.50 4.15 7.27
N GLY A 191 -11.47 3.33 7.07
CA GLY A 191 -11.51 2.11 6.28
C GLY A 191 -11.95 0.86 7.05
N GLY A 192 -12.27 0.98 8.35
CA GLY A 192 -12.58 -0.16 9.21
C GLY A 192 -11.36 -1.03 9.53
N GLY A 193 -10.17 -0.44 9.52
CA GLY A 193 -8.92 -1.09 9.91
C GLY A 193 -8.86 -1.43 11.40
N ASP A 194 -7.84 -2.20 11.77
CA ASP A 194 -7.64 -2.68 13.14
C ASP A 194 -7.50 -1.49 14.14
N PRO A 195 -8.37 -1.40 15.18
CA PRO A 195 -8.27 -0.37 16.19
C PRO A 195 -6.91 -0.31 16.93
N GLU A 196 -6.24 -1.45 17.10
CA GLU A 196 -4.90 -1.48 17.70
C GLU A 196 -3.86 -0.80 16.80
N GLU A 197 -3.94 -1.05 15.50
CA GLU A 197 -3.08 -0.43 14.49
C GLU A 197 -3.34 1.09 14.37
N VAL A 198 -4.62 1.51 14.38
CA VAL A 198 -5.00 2.93 14.42
C VAL A 198 -4.38 3.63 15.63
N THR A 199 -4.46 3.00 16.81
CA THR A 199 -3.92 3.54 18.06
C THR A 199 -2.40 3.64 17.98
N TYR A 200 -1.74 2.59 17.51
CA TYR A 200 -0.28 2.57 17.32
C TYR A 200 0.21 3.73 16.44
N TRP A 201 -0.41 3.96 15.27
CA TRP A 201 0.00 5.04 14.38
C TRP A 201 -0.26 6.44 14.97
N ARG A 202 -1.35 6.60 15.72
CA ARG A 202 -1.68 7.85 16.41
C ARG A 202 -0.70 8.16 17.54
N ASP A 203 -0.28 7.14 18.28
CA ASP A 203 0.75 7.28 19.32
C ASP A 203 2.10 7.62 18.70
N MET A 204 2.46 6.98 17.59
CA MET A 204 3.69 7.29 16.88
C MET A 204 3.70 8.71 16.31
N ALA A 205 2.58 9.16 15.75
CA ALA A 205 2.42 10.55 15.32
C ALA A 205 2.60 11.53 16.49
N SER A 206 2.13 11.17 17.69
CA SER A 206 2.32 11.97 18.91
C SER A 206 3.79 12.08 19.32
N VAL A 207 4.54 10.98 19.26
CA VAL A 207 5.98 10.97 19.54
C VAL A 207 6.73 11.88 18.57
N TRP A 208 6.46 11.77 17.27
CA TRP A 208 7.12 12.60 16.26
C TRP A 208 6.74 14.07 16.35
N LYS A 209 5.46 14.37 16.63
CA LYS A 209 5.02 15.73 16.95
C LYS A 209 5.82 16.26 18.12
N GLY A 210 5.96 15.48 19.20
CA GLY A 210 6.72 15.85 20.39
C GLY A 210 8.17 16.22 20.09
N ARG A 211 8.84 15.47 19.21
CA ARG A 211 10.21 15.74 18.76
C ARG A 211 10.35 17.00 17.90
N ALA A 212 9.27 17.41 17.23
CA ALA A 212 9.23 18.65 16.44
C ALA A 212 8.81 19.88 17.25
N MET A 213 8.12 19.70 18.39
CA MET A 213 7.66 20.81 19.23
C MET A 213 8.84 21.67 19.72
N GLY A 214 8.65 22.99 19.69
CA GLY A 214 9.67 23.98 20.07
C GLY A 214 10.69 24.30 18.99
N LYS A 215 10.82 23.47 17.95
CA LYS A 215 11.71 23.69 16.79
C LYS A 215 10.95 24.04 15.51
N VAL A 216 9.74 23.48 15.34
CA VAL A 216 8.82 23.80 14.24
C VAL A 216 7.57 24.48 14.84
N PRO A 217 7.29 25.76 14.51
CA PRO A 217 6.12 26.47 15.04
C PRO A 217 4.80 25.75 14.76
N ASP A 218 4.67 25.19 13.56
CA ASP A 218 3.47 24.48 13.13
C ASP A 218 3.20 23.19 13.93
N ALA A 219 4.25 22.58 14.52
CA ALA A 219 4.09 21.40 15.35
C ALA A 219 3.35 21.70 16.67
N ALA A 220 3.42 22.93 17.18
CA ALA A 220 2.72 23.32 18.41
C ALA A 220 1.20 23.38 18.22
N VAL A 221 0.75 23.81 17.03
CA VAL A 221 -0.67 23.95 16.68
C VAL A 221 -1.25 22.71 16.01
N LEU A 222 -0.41 21.76 15.57
CA LEU A 222 -0.82 20.52 14.93
C LEU A 222 -1.75 19.71 15.85
N ARG A 223 -2.97 19.43 15.38
CA ARG A 223 -3.79 18.34 15.93
C ARG A 223 -3.67 17.13 15.03
N LEU A 224 -3.56 15.95 15.62
CA LEU A 224 -3.38 14.68 14.90
C LEU A 224 -4.69 14.12 14.32
N GLN A 225 -5.74 14.94 14.27
CA GLN A 225 -7.05 14.60 13.73
C GLN A 225 -7.84 15.86 13.35
N GLY A 226 -8.87 15.67 12.53
CA GLY A 226 -9.82 16.71 12.16
C GLY A 226 -9.25 17.75 11.20
N LEU A 227 -9.94 18.89 11.07
CA LEU A 227 -9.65 19.94 10.08
C LEU A 227 -8.22 20.52 10.18
N GLN A 228 -7.62 20.50 11.37
CA GLN A 228 -6.25 20.98 11.57
C GLN A 228 -5.20 20.04 10.97
N LEU A 229 -5.44 18.72 11.00
CA LEU A 229 -4.58 17.74 10.32
C LEU A 229 -4.64 17.93 8.81
N VAL A 230 -5.85 18.10 8.27
CA VAL A 230 -6.09 18.38 6.84
C VAL A 230 -5.31 19.63 6.39
N LYS A 231 -5.44 20.73 7.14
CA LYS A 231 -4.72 21.98 6.85
C LYS A 231 -3.20 21.79 6.88
N ALA A 232 -2.67 21.06 7.86
CA ALA A 232 -1.25 20.78 7.95
C ALA A 232 -0.73 19.96 6.75
N ALA A 233 -1.48 18.93 6.34
CA ALA A 233 -1.14 18.11 5.18
C ALA A 233 -1.14 18.90 3.87
N TYR A 234 -2.17 19.74 3.63
CA TYR A 234 -2.19 20.61 2.45
C TYR A 234 -1.08 21.67 2.47
N ALA A 235 -0.78 22.27 3.61
CA ALA A 235 0.31 23.23 3.73
C ALA A 235 1.66 22.60 3.33
N LEU A 236 1.92 21.36 3.77
CA LEU A 236 3.10 20.60 3.35
C LEU A 236 3.06 20.28 1.84
N ALA A 237 1.93 19.84 1.31
CA ALA A 237 1.77 19.54 -0.11
C ALA A 237 2.07 20.76 -1.01
N ILE A 238 1.52 21.93 -0.66
CA ILE A 238 1.74 23.19 -1.37
C ILE A 238 3.21 23.62 -1.25
N THR A 239 3.80 23.51 -0.07
CA THR A 239 5.21 23.88 0.16
C THR A 239 6.15 23.03 -0.71
N TYR A 240 5.90 21.72 -0.79
CA TYR A 240 6.67 20.82 -1.65
C TYR A 240 6.47 21.12 -3.13
N LYS A 241 5.23 21.44 -3.55
CA LYS A 241 4.93 21.83 -4.93
C LYS A 241 5.68 23.10 -5.33
N LYS A 242 5.63 24.14 -4.49
CA LYS A 242 6.34 25.41 -4.72
C LYS A 242 7.86 25.23 -4.75
N ALA A 243 8.39 24.33 -3.93
CA ALA A 243 9.81 24.01 -3.89
C ALA A 243 10.27 23.06 -5.02
N GLY A 244 9.37 22.60 -5.90
CA GLY A 244 9.70 21.62 -6.94
C GLY A 244 10.19 20.27 -6.39
N ARG A 245 9.88 19.97 -5.12
CA ARG A 245 10.39 18.77 -4.44
C ARG A 245 9.49 17.58 -4.74
N ALA A 246 10.11 16.42 -5.00
CA ALA A 246 9.41 15.15 -5.00
C ALA A 246 8.80 14.92 -3.60
N GLY A 247 7.50 14.65 -3.55
CA GLY A 247 6.74 14.41 -2.32
C GLY A 247 5.47 15.25 -2.16
N SER A 248 5.26 16.27 -3.00
CA SER A 248 4.01 17.04 -2.99
C SER A 248 2.76 16.17 -3.18
N LYS A 249 2.82 15.21 -4.11
CA LYS A 249 1.75 14.26 -4.39
C LYS A 249 1.41 13.39 -3.16
N ASP A 250 2.41 12.96 -2.41
CA ASP A 250 2.21 12.10 -1.24
C ASP A 250 1.49 12.88 -0.14
N PHE A 251 1.90 14.13 0.13
CA PHE A 251 1.16 14.98 1.07
C PHE A 251 -0.25 15.36 0.59
N PHE A 252 -0.48 15.48 -0.72
CA PHE A 252 -1.84 15.64 -1.26
C PHE A 252 -2.70 14.40 -1.01
N ILE A 253 -2.17 13.19 -1.18
CA ILE A 253 -2.87 11.95 -0.86
C ILE A 253 -3.18 11.88 0.64
N ALA A 254 -2.21 12.24 1.49
CA ALA A 254 -2.39 12.30 2.95
C ALA A 254 -3.49 13.30 3.35
N ALA A 255 -3.53 14.47 2.69
CA ALA A 255 -4.56 15.47 2.93
C ALA A 255 -5.96 14.95 2.54
N MET A 256 -6.09 14.32 1.37
CA MET A 256 -7.35 13.72 0.91
C MET A 256 -7.84 12.59 1.82
N GLN A 257 -6.93 11.77 2.35
CA GLN A 257 -7.25 10.74 3.34
C GLN A 257 -7.80 11.37 4.63
N ALA A 258 -7.13 12.40 5.14
CA ALA A 258 -7.59 13.11 6.33
C ALA A 258 -8.91 13.89 6.09
N GLU A 259 -9.18 14.35 4.87
CA GLU A 259 -10.46 14.98 4.53
C GLU A 259 -11.63 14.00 4.58
N SER A 260 -11.42 12.75 4.15
CA SER A 260 -12.47 11.74 4.13
C SER A 260 -13.08 11.49 5.51
N SER A 261 -12.27 11.59 6.57
CA SER A 261 -12.74 11.46 7.96
C SER A 261 -13.44 12.71 8.50
N VAL A 262 -13.15 13.89 7.93
CA VAL A 262 -13.82 15.15 8.27
C VAL A 262 -15.12 15.30 7.48
N GLY A 263 -15.20 14.75 6.28
CA GLY A 263 -16.43 14.67 5.48
C GLY A 263 -17.52 13.84 6.18
N GLY A 264 -17.15 12.77 6.86
CA GLY A 264 -18.05 12.02 7.75
C GLY A 264 -18.55 12.84 8.94
N LEU A 265 -17.69 13.70 9.51
CA LEU A 265 -18.06 14.65 10.57
C LEU A 265 -18.95 15.80 10.05
N ASN A 266 -18.76 16.25 8.81
CA ASN A 266 -19.63 17.25 8.18
C ASN A 266 -21.00 16.68 7.81
N GLN A 267 -21.16 15.39 7.51
CA GLN A 267 -22.51 14.82 7.40
C GLN A 267 -23.25 14.79 8.76
N MET A 268 -22.53 14.72 9.88
CA MET A 268 -23.08 14.90 11.22
C MET A 268 -23.28 16.36 11.64
N ARG A 269 -22.55 17.32 11.02
CA ARG A 269 -22.60 18.76 11.37
C ARG A 269 -23.35 19.66 10.39
N VAL A 270 -23.56 19.24 9.14
CA VAL A 270 -24.44 19.92 8.17
C VAL A 270 -25.91 19.76 8.55
N ALA A 271 -26.21 18.86 9.50
CA ALA A 271 -27.47 18.92 10.26
C ALA A 271 -27.55 20.10 11.25
N ALA A 272 -26.48 20.87 11.47
CA ALA A 272 -26.39 21.82 12.58
C ALA A 272 -25.84 23.22 12.27
N ASP A 273 -25.04 23.49 11.24
CA ASP A 273 -24.71 24.89 10.89
C ASP A 273 -24.15 25.06 9.47
N ASP A 274 -24.71 26.05 8.77
CA ASP A 274 -24.52 26.39 7.37
C ASP A 274 -23.44 27.46 7.24
N VAL A 275 -22.21 27.07 6.85
CA VAL A 275 -21.18 28.01 6.37
C VAL A 275 -20.44 27.40 5.19
N ALA A 276 -20.66 28.00 4.02
CA ALA A 276 -20.06 27.62 2.74
C ALA A 276 -18.52 27.70 2.80
N LEU A 277 -17.86 26.54 2.69
CA LEU A 277 -16.44 26.44 2.37
C LEU A 277 -16.29 26.38 0.84
N VAL A 278 -15.61 27.36 0.27
CA VAL A 278 -15.26 27.41 -1.17
C VAL A 278 -14.40 26.21 -1.53
N ASP A 279 -14.79 25.50 -2.60
CA ASP A 279 -14.15 24.28 -3.09
C ASP A 279 -12.85 24.62 -3.87
N PRO A 280 -11.67 24.20 -3.40
CA PRO A 280 -10.41 24.42 -4.10
C PRO A 280 -10.25 23.59 -5.40
N ARG A 281 -11.28 22.81 -5.80
CA ARG A 281 -11.33 22.10 -7.09
C ARG A 281 -11.65 23.02 -8.28
N ASP A 282 -12.03 24.27 -8.05
CA ASP A 282 -12.41 25.21 -9.11
C ASP A 282 -11.23 25.77 -9.93
N GLU A 283 -9.99 25.59 -9.49
CA GLU A 283 -8.82 25.90 -10.33
C GLU A 283 -8.33 24.67 -11.08
N ALA A 284 -8.93 24.50 -12.27
CA ALA A 284 -8.60 23.64 -13.38
C ALA A 284 -7.23 22.90 -13.34
N TRP A 285 -7.31 21.57 -13.24
CA TRP A 285 -6.21 20.63 -13.46
C TRP A 285 -6.53 19.72 -14.64
N LEU A 286 -6.09 20.10 -15.84
CA LEU A 286 -5.80 19.21 -16.97
C LEU A 286 -4.34 19.38 -17.38
#